data_AF-A0A0F9D2L8-F1
#
_entry.id   AF-A0A0F9D2L8-F1
#
_cell.length_a   1.000
_cell.length_b   1.000
_cell.length_c   1.000
_cell.angle_alpha   90.00
_cell.angle_beta   90.00
_cell.angle_gamma   90.00
#
_symmetry.space_group_name_H-M   'P 1'
#
loop_
_entity.id
_entity.type
_entity.pdbx_description
1 polymer ?
#
loop_
_entity_poly.entity_id
_entity_poly.type
_entity_poly.pdbx_seq_one_letter_code
_entity_poly.pdbx_strand_id
1 'polypeptide(L)'
;MSENKKGKKEEIEDRVLVSDVFTSKVYKRETKTVNGRFRLKDSLGIGIINQILLKGDGNDYTIQVIIDDAIMYNDPYSFFFTNSEHIDNVSAYLAAGVYYLTLQNISFQKSLIVRIITTTSIIFNLMLIRYAIRNEISQSED
;
A
#
# COMPACT_ATOMS: atom_id res chain seq x y z
N MET A 1 -69.90 -24.73 0.88
CA MET A 1 -68.81 -25.48 1.54
C MET A 1 -67.50 -25.05 0.90
N SER A 2 -66.56 -24.60 1.72
CA SER A 2 -65.53 -23.62 1.41
C SER A 2 -64.32 -24.16 0.63
N GLU A 3 -63.88 -23.40 -0.37
CA GLU A 3 -62.60 -23.60 -1.07
C GLU A 3 -61.43 -23.14 -0.19
N ASN A 4 -60.46 -24.04 0.02
CA ASN A 4 -59.29 -23.79 0.84
C ASN A 4 -58.12 -23.40 -0.08
N LYS A 5 -57.92 -22.09 -0.34
CA LYS A 5 -56.75 -21.58 -1.06
C LYS A 5 -55.54 -21.49 -0.13
N LYS A 6 -54.69 -22.52 -0.18
CA LYS A 6 -53.41 -22.58 0.52
C LYS A 6 -52.41 -21.63 -0.18
N GLY A 7 -52.20 -20.45 0.40
CA GLY A 7 -51.20 -19.49 -0.05
C GLY A 7 -49.79 -20.08 0.06
N LYS A 8 -49.11 -20.18 -1.08
CA LYS A 8 -47.71 -20.59 -1.17
C LYS A 8 -46.86 -19.40 -0.70
N LYS A 9 -46.22 -19.51 0.46
CA LYS A 9 -45.18 -18.55 0.87
C LYS A 9 -44.02 -18.68 -0.11
N GLU A 10 -43.77 -17.66 -0.90
CA GLU A 10 -42.52 -17.53 -1.65
C GLU A 10 -41.42 -17.19 -0.65
N GLU A 11 -40.49 -18.12 -0.45
CA GLU A 11 -39.20 -17.82 0.16
C GLU A 11 -38.43 -16.91 -0.79
N ILE A 12 -38.28 -15.66 -0.39
CA ILE A 12 -37.38 -14.72 -1.05
C ILE A 12 -35.97 -15.13 -0.60
N GLU A 13 -35.25 -15.87 -1.45
CA GLU A 13 -33.81 -16.07 -1.29
C GLU A 13 -33.11 -14.71 -1.41
N ASP A 14 -32.59 -14.20 -0.29
CA ASP A 14 -31.65 -13.07 -0.26
C ASP A 14 -30.33 -13.52 -0.90
N ARG A 15 -30.22 -13.38 -2.22
CA ARG A 15 -28.99 -13.64 -2.97
C ARG A 15 -28.07 -12.44 -2.82
N VAL A 16 -27.26 -12.44 -1.76
CA VAL A 16 -26.14 -11.50 -1.63
C VAL A 16 -25.04 -11.91 -2.62
N LEU A 17 -24.93 -11.18 -3.74
CA LEU A 17 -23.77 -11.27 -4.62
C LEU A 17 -22.59 -10.56 -3.96
N VAL A 18 -21.68 -11.32 -3.35
CA VAL A 18 -20.39 -10.79 -2.86
C VAL A 18 -19.47 -10.61 -4.08
N SER A 19 -19.60 -9.50 -4.79
CA SER A 19 -18.82 -9.26 -6.03
C SER A 19 -17.47 -8.55 -5.82
N ASP A 20 -17.17 -8.08 -4.60
CA ASP A 20 -16.00 -7.22 -4.35
C ASP A 20 -15.12 -7.76 -3.20
N VAL A 21 -14.41 -8.87 -3.45
CA VAL A 21 -13.43 -9.41 -2.50
C VAL A 21 -12.06 -8.79 -2.75
N PHE A 22 -11.58 -7.96 -1.81
CA PHE A 22 -10.18 -7.57 -1.77
C PHE A 22 -9.33 -8.72 -1.25
N THR A 23 -8.19 -9.00 -1.91
CA THR A 23 -7.19 -9.94 -1.40
C THR A 23 -6.10 -9.17 -0.68
N SER A 24 -5.86 -9.47 0.60
CA SER A 24 -4.73 -8.92 1.35
C SER A 24 -3.41 -9.54 0.90
N LYS A 25 -2.40 -8.71 0.68
CA LYS A 25 -1.06 -9.08 0.23
C LYS A 25 0.00 -8.34 1.03
N VAL A 26 1.18 -8.96 1.10
CA VAL A 26 2.34 -8.42 1.79
C VAL A 26 3.56 -8.58 0.89
N TYR A 27 4.18 -7.45 0.57
CA TYR A 27 5.53 -7.41 0.01
C TYR A 27 6.51 -7.10 1.13
N LYS A 28 7.55 -7.92 1.28
CA LYS A 28 8.56 -7.77 2.35
C LYS A 28 9.96 -8.02 1.78
N ARG A 29 10.90 -7.13 2.10
CA ARG A 29 12.34 -7.32 1.90
C ARG A 29 13.07 -6.96 3.18
N GLU A 30 14.03 -7.78 3.57
CA GLU A 30 14.86 -7.57 4.76
C GLU A 30 16.32 -7.34 4.34
N THR A 31 17.01 -6.47 5.07
CA THR A 31 18.45 -6.20 4.90
C THR A 31 18.84 -5.89 3.46
N LYS A 32 18.12 -4.98 2.81
CA LYS A 32 18.38 -4.57 1.42
C LYS A 32 19.22 -3.30 1.40
N THR A 33 20.39 -3.40 0.78
CA THR A 33 21.16 -2.21 0.37
C THR A 33 20.58 -1.63 -0.91
N VAL A 34 20.31 -0.32 -0.89
CA VAL A 34 19.86 0.45 -2.05
C VAL A 34 20.93 1.49 -2.37
N ASN A 35 21.32 1.55 -3.64
CA ASN A 35 22.21 2.57 -4.19
C ASN A 35 21.61 3.09 -5.50
N GLY A 36 21.20 4.35 -5.53
CA GLY A 36 20.51 4.95 -6.66
C GLY A 36 19.00 4.70 -6.62
N ARG A 37 18.41 4.37 -7.78
CA ARG A 37 16.96 4.20 -7.91
C ARG A 37 16.56 2.73 -7.77
N PHE A 38 15.67 2.45 -6.84
CA PHE A 38 15.12 1.11 -6.59
C PHE A 38 13.60 1.13 -6.65
N ARG A 39 13.01 0.27 -7.48
CA ARG A 39 11.55 0.06 -7.54
C ARG A 39 11.18 -0.97 -6.49
N LEU A 40 10.50 -0.52 -5.43
CA LEU A 40 10.10 -1.38 -4.31
C LEU A 40 8.88 -2.23 -4.68
N LYS A 41 7.88 -1.61 -5.31
CA LYS A 41 6.66 -2.30 -5.74
C LYS A 41 6.05 -1.63 -6.95
N ASP A 42 5.45 -2.48 -7.77
CA ASP A 42 4.62 -2.15 -8.92
C ASP A 42 3.38 -3.05 -8.86
N SER A 43 2.19 -2.48 -8.94
CA SER A 43 0.92 -3.20 -8.91
C SER A 43 -0.08 -2.52 -9.83
N LEU A 44 -0.81 -3.32 -10.60
CA LEU A 44 -1.98 -2.88 -11.35
C LEU A 44 -3.24 -3.44 -10.71
N GLY A 45 -4.31 -2.65 -10.66
CA GLY A 45 -5.61 -3.02 -10.11
C GLY A 45 -6.22 -1.92 -9.24
N ILE A 46 -7.33 -2.26 -8.57
CA ILE A 46 -8.00 -1.38 -7.60
C ILE A 46 -7.62 -1.86 -6.21
N GLY A 47 -7.09 -0.98 -5.35
CA GLY A 47 -6.60 -1.39 -4.05
C GLY A 47 -6.46 -0.28 -3.03
N ILE A 48 -6.07 -0.70 -1.84
CA ILE A 48 -5.70 0.17 -0.73
C ILE A 48 -4.38 -0.33 -0.13
N ILE A 49 -3.45 0.60 0.05
CA ILE A 49 -2.24 0.39 0.83
C ILE A 49 -2.60 0.62 2.28
N ASN A 50 -2.50 -0.43 3.07
CA ASN A 50 -2.66 -0.34 4.51
C ASN A 50 -1.40 0.24 5.15
N GLN A 51 -0.22 -0.13 4.64
CA GLN A 51 1.05 0.34 5.18
C GLN A 51 2.18 0.20 4.15
N ILE A 52 2.95 1.26 3.95
CA ILE A 52 4.35 1.21 3.51
C ILE A 52 5.19 1.49 4.75
N LEU A 53 6.16 0.63 5.06
CA LEU A 53 7.11 0.82 6.15
C LEU A 53 8.53 0.66 5.63
N LEU A 54 9.33 1.70 5.79
CA LEU A 54 10.77 1.71 5.56
C LEU A 54 11.47 1.87 6.90
N LYS A 55 12.39 0.95 7.19
CA LYS A 55 13.25 0.95 8.36
C LYS A 55 14.68 0.80 7.89
N GLY A 56 15.56 1.74 8.23
CA GLY A 56 16.95 1.72 7.77
C GLY A 56 17.92 2.46 8.68
N ASP A 57 19.20 2.32 8.36
CA ASP A 57 20.33 2.94 9.07
C ASP A 57 20.60 4.40 8.66
N GLY A 58 20.03 4.84 7.54
CA GLY A 58 20.18 6.18 7.00
C GLY A 58 18.87 6.83 6.59
N ASN A 59 18.92 8.16 6.41
CA ASN A 59 17.79 8.99 6.02
C ASN A 59 18.01 9.76 4.70
N ASP A 60 19.14 9.55 4.03
CA ASP A 60 19.49 10.23 2.78
C ASP A 60 18.80 9.57 1.56
N TYR A 61 17.47 9.57 1.59
CA TYR A 61 16.65 9.01 0.53
C TYR A 61 15.38 9.82 0.28
N THR A 62 14.92 9.75 -0.96
CA THR A 62 13.61 10.22 -1.42
C THR A 62 12.70 9.01 -1.61
N ILE A 63 11.49 9.08 -1.07
CA ILE A 63 10.43 8.15 -1.42
C ILE A 63 9.56 8.78 -2.50
N GLN A 64 9.28 8.01 -3.54
CA GLN A 64 8.35 8.39 -4.59
C GLN A 64 7.20 7.38 -4.61
N VAL A 65 5.98 7.88 -4.41
CA VAL A 65 4.74 7.10 -4.49
C VAL A 65 3.90 7.67 -5.63
N ILE A 66 3.64 6.84 -6.63
CA ILE A 66 2.85 7.18 -7.81
C ILE A 66 1.58 6.35 -7.76
N ILE A 67 0.44 7.02 -7.83
CA ILE A 67 -0.90 6.44 -7.78
C ILE A 67 -1.62 6.84 -9.06
N ASP A 68 -2.11 5.86 -9.82
CA ASP A 68 -2.91 6.10 -11.03
C ASP A 68 -2.25 7.11 -11.98
N ASP A 69 -0.94 6.94 -12.17
CA ASP A 69 -0.03 7.79 -12.97
C ASP A 69 0.20 9.23 -12.43
N ALA A 70 -0.34 9.57 -11.27
CA ALA A 70 -0.10 10.83 -10.57
C ALA A 70 0.92 10.65 -9.42
N ILE A 71 1.83 11.63 -9.28
CA ILE A 71 2.76 11.66 -8.15
C ILE A 71 2.01 12.10 -6.90
N MET A 72 1.84 11.19 -5.95
CA MET A 72 1.25 11.50 -4.64
C MET A 72 2.31 12.01 -3.67
N TYR A 73 3.48 11.38 -3.66
CA TYR A 73 4.64 11.77 -2.85
C TYR A 73 5.91 11.73 -3.69
N ASN A 74 6.79 12.71 -3.52
CA ASN A 74 8.12 12.74 -4.13
C ASN A 74 9.07 13.61 -3.30
N ASP A 75 9.26 13.20 -2.05
CA ASP A 75 9.89 14.03 -1.03
C ASP A 75 11.00 13.28 -0.31
N PRO A 76 12.06 13.99 0.15
CA PRO A 76 13.10 13.38 0.95
C PRO A 76 12.54 12.95 2.33
N TYR A 77 13.19 11.99 2.98
CA TYR A 77 12.83 11.58 4.34
C TYR A 77 12.73 12.78 5.31
N SER A 78 13.65 13.75 5.19
CA SER A 78 13.68 14.94 6.03
C SER A 78 12.41 15.78 5.97
N PHE A 79 11.73 15.81 4.82
CA PHE A 79 10.43 16.45 4.69
C PHE A 79 9.38 15.75 5.56
N PHE A 80 9.28 14.42 5.47
CA PHE A 80 8.32 13.66 6.28
C PHE A 80 8.64 13.72 7.77
N PHE A 81 9.92 13.67 8.13
CA PHE A 81 10.36 13.81 9.52
C PHE A 81 9.96 15.16 10.12
N THR A 82 10.00 16.22 9.32
CA THR A 82 9.63 17.58 9.77
C THR A 82 8.12 17.78 9.81
N ASN A 83 7.38 17.17 8.89
CA ASN A 83 5.97 17.51 8.64
C ASN A 83 4.98 16.40 9.03
N SER A 84 5.43 15.27 9.60
CA SER A 84 4.51 14.13 9.88
C SER A 84 3.38 14.48 10.84
N GLU A 85 3.54 15.48 11.71
CA GLU A 85 2.47 15.93 12.60
C GLU A 85 1.33 16.66 11.86
N HIS A 86 1.57 17.06 10.61
CA HIS A 86 0.61 17.77 9.76
C HIS A 86 0.09 16.92 8.60
N ILE A 87 0.51 15.65 8.51
CA ILE A 87 0.13 14.72 7.44
C ILE A 87 -0.45 13.47 8.09
N ASP A 88 -1.79 13.38 8.14
CA ASP A 88 -2.56 12.37 8.89
C ASP A 88 -2.14 10.92 8.64
N ASN A 89 -1.61 10.63 7.46
CA ASN A 89 -1.29 9.29 7.00
C ASN A 89 0.21 9.01 6.89
N VAL A 90 1.04 9.86 7.47
CA VAL A 90 2.50 9.70 7.49
C VAL A 90 3.03 9.76 8.92
N SER A 91 4.00 8.92 9.24
CA SER A 91 4.83 9.09 10.43
C SER A 91 6.30 8.81 10.08
N ALA A 92 7.17 9.70 10.52
CA ALA A 92 8.61 9.57 10.32
C ALA A 92 9.33 9.94 11.63
N TYR A 93 10.20 9.06 12.10
CA TYR A 93 10.90 9.26 13.38
C TYR A 93 12.21 8.46 13.45
N LEU A 94 13.08 8.85 14.37
CA LEU A 94 14.32 8.17 14.71
C LEU A 94 14.17 7.51 16.08
N ALA A 95 14.40 6.21 16.16
CA ALA A 95 14.39 5.47 17.42
C ALA A 95 15.53 4.46 17.49
N ALA A 96 16.33 4.53 18.56
CA ALA A 96 17.49 3.66 18.80
C ALA A 96 18.47 3.61 17.59
N GLY A 97 18.72 4.76 16.96
CA GLY A 97 19.63 4.87 15.81
C GLY A 97 19.06 4.33 14.49
N VAL A 98 17.76 4.02 14.44
CA VAL A 98 17.08 3.52 13.23
C VAL A 98 16.03 4.52 12.77
N TYR A 99 16.06 4.85 11.48
CA TYR A 99 15.10 5.72 10.84
C TYR A 99 13.88 4.92 10.40
N TYR A 100 12.70 5.40 10.79
CA TYR A 100 11.41 4.84 10.43
C TYR A 100 10.64 5.84 9.57
N LEU A 101 10.04 5.35 8.49
CA LEU A 101 9.03 6.05 7.70
C LEU A 101 7.86 5.10 7.47
N THR A 102 6.64 5.53 7.80
CA THR A 102 5.41 4.83 7.49
C THR A 102 4.45 5.72 6.73
N LEU A 103 3.83 5.19 5.68
CA LEU A 103 2.73 5.81 4.95
C LEU A 103 1.56 4.82 4.94
N GLN A 104 0.34 5.29 5.17
CA GLN A 104 -0.83 4.42 5.35
C GLN A 104 -2.07 4.94 4.63
N ASN A 105 -3.08 4.09 4.51
CA ASN A 105 -4.42 4.43 4.01
C ASN A 105 -4.41 5.12 2.63
N ILE A 106 -3.60 4.64 1.69
CA ILE A 106 -3.51 5.19 0.32
C ILE A 106 -4.32 4.31 -0.64
N SER A 107 -5.36 4.86 -1.25
CA SER A 107 -6.18 4.15 -2.24
C SER A 107 -5.68 4.38 -3.66
N PHE A 108 -5.87 3.39 -4.55
CA PHE A 108 -5.55 3.47 -5.98
C PHE A 108 -6.59 2.71 -6.80
N GLN A 109 -6.85 3.16 -8.04
CA GLN A 109 -7.88 2.58 -8.92
C GLN A 109 -7.31 1.81 -10.11
N LYS A 110 -6.07 2.09 -10.49
CA LYS A 110 -5.41 1.54 -11.69
C LYS A 110 -4.02 1.02 -11.37
N SER A 111 -3.19 1.82 -10.69
CA SER A 111 -1.78 1.49 -10.51
C SER A 111 -1.19 2.07 -9.22
N LEU A 112 -0.22 1.34 -8.69
CA LEU A 112 0.62 1.74 -7.57
C LEU A 112 2.08 1.48 -7.94
N ILE A 113 2.91 2.51 -7.85
CA ILE A 113 4.36 2.38 -7.94
C ILE A 113 5.01 3.02 -6.72
N VAL A 114 5.83 2.25 -6.00
CA VAL A 114 6.66 2.75 -4.89
C VAL A 114 8.12 2.64 -5.25
N ARG A 115 8.85 3.75 -5.17
CA ARG A 115 10.28 3.84 -5.47
C ARG A 115 11.03 4.49 -4.32
N ILE A 116 12.27 4.05 -4.16
CA ILE A 116 13.25 4.64 -3.27
C ILE A 116 14.38 5.15 -4.15
N ILE A 117 14.80 6.39 -3.92
CA ILE A 117 15.91 7.02 -4.63
C ILE A 117 16.91 7.47 -3.59
N THR A 118 18.15 7.00 -3.68
CA THR A 118 19.23 7.35 -2.77
C THR A 118 20.38 8.01 -3.53
N THR A 119 21.03 8.98 -2.90
CA THR A 119 22.31 9.57 -3.36
C THR A 119 23.51 8.83 -2.81
N THR A 120 23.33 8.19 -1.65
CA THR A 120 24.32 7.35 -0.99
C THR A 120 23.79 5.92 -0.81
N SER A 121 24.67 4.97 -0.51
CA SER A 121 24.27 3.59 -0.24
C SER A 121 23.61 3.51 1.15
N ILE A 122 22.35 3.06 1.22
CA ILE A 122 21.60 2.92 2.48
C ILE A 122 21.17 1.47 2.67
N ILE A 123 21.23 0.98 3.91
CA ILE A 123 20.73 -0.35 4.26
C ILE A 123 19.35 -0.20 4.90
N PHE A 124 18.33 -0.68 4.19
CA PHE A 124 17.01 -0.87 4.77
C PHE A 124 16.95 -2.23 5.47
N ASN A 125 16.86 -2.22 6.80
CA ASN A 125 16.63 -3.43 7.59
C ASN A 125 15.28 -4.07 7.25
N LEU A 126 14.26 -3.25 6.97
CA LEU A 126 12.94 -3.71 6.55
C LEU A 126 12.34 -2.74 5.54
N MET A 127 11.90 -3.27 4.41
CA MET A 127 10.98 -2.61 3.49
C MET A 127 9.74 -3.48 3.38
N LEU A 128 8.60 -2.92 3.77
CA LEU A 128 7.34 -3.64 3.89
C LEU A 128 6.23 -2.85 3.21
N ILE A 129 5.40 -3.53 2.40
CA ILE A 129 4.15 -2.98 1.90
C ILE A 129 3.04 -3.99 2.20
N ARG A 130 2.07 -3.58 3.02
CA ARG A 130 0.82 -4.29 3.27
C ARG A 130 -0.27 -3.59 2.48
N TYR A 131 -0.98 -4.33 1.65
CA TYR A 131 -2.01 -3.78 0.78
C TYR A 131 -3.13 -4.78 0.56
N ALA A 132 -4.31 -4.31 0.20
CA ALA A 132 -5.44 -5.12 -0.22
C ALA A 132 -5.81 -4.71 -1.64
N ILE A 133 -5.96 -5.68 -2.55
CA ILE A 133 -6.14 -5.40 -3.98
C ILE A 133 -7.18 -6.33 -4.59
N ARG A 134 -7.93 -5.78 -5.52
CA ARG A 134 -8.84 -6.47 -6.43
C ARG A 134 -8.17 -6.57 -7.80
N ASN A 135 -8.17 -7.77 -8.37
CA ASN A 135 -7.66 -8.05 -9.72
C ASN A 135 -6.18 -7.66 -9.91
N GLU A 136 -5.28 -8.06 -9.00
CA GLU A 136 -3.85 -7.72 -9.19
C GLU A 136 -3.29 -8.39 -10.44
N ILE A 137 -2.84 -7.56 -11.37
CA ILE A 137 -2.00 -7.98 -12.48
C ILE A 137 -0.57 -7.61 -12.09
N SER A 138 0.24 -8.62 -11.79
CA SER A 138 1.67 -8.41 -11.56
C SER A 138 2.34 -8.31 -12.91
N GLN A 139 3.08 -7.22 -13.18
CA GLN A 139 4.03 -7.23 -14.28
C GLN A 139 5.16 -8.18 -13.90
N SER A 140 5.46 -9.16 -14.76
CA SER A 140 6.65 -9.99 -14.61
C SER A 140 7.87 -9.08 -14.58
N GLU A 141 8.81 -9.36 -13.67
CA GLU A 141 10.13 -8.76 -13.72
C GLU A 141 10.80 -9.29 -15.01
N ASP A 142 10.92 -8.43 -16.02
CA ASP A 142 11.79 -8.63 -17.19
C ASP A 142 13.26 -8.41 -16.81
#